data_AF-I9I0Q4-F1
#
_entry.id   AF-I9I0Q4-F1
#
_cell.length_a   1.000
_cell.length_b   1.000
_cell.length_c   1.000
_cell.angle_alpha   90.00
_cell.angle_beta   90.00
_cell.angle_gamma   90.00
#
_symmetry.space_group_name_H-M   'P 1'
#
loop_
_entity.id
_entity.type
_entity.pdbx_description
1 polymer ?
#
loop_
_entity_poly.entity_id
_entity_poly.type
_entity_poly.pdbx_seq_one_letter_code
_entity_poly.pdbx_strand_id
1 'polypeptide(L)'
;MNKYLLGLVFLLFIFSSCSKDEDLASGLSGYWKQVAAYDNGELCSTDKEENLSILFEANGVYRMFDPCLEKEHAGTWLVTDKDWLNMSMDKIAGKNSSDNSYRYTQVLVRFTITHLEGNEMELRIKTFLGERKKTVMFSQMEQDPTPATPEEAMELDKKNKELHTYTYQFRRIH
;
A
#
# COMPACT_ATOMS: atom_id res chain seq x y z
N MET A 1 44.52 -17.66 38.51
CA MET A 1 43.48 -17.11 37.62
C MET A 1 43.43 -17.94 36.35
N ASN A 2 42.31 -18.64 36.14
CA ASN A 2 42.20 -19.68 35.12
C ASN A 2 42.04 -19.05 33.73
N LYS A 3 43.05 -19.17 32.86
CA LYS A 3 43.09 -18.52 31.52
C LYS A 3 41.92 -18.92 30.62
N TYR A 4 41.28 -20.06 30.90
CA TYR A 4 40.11 -20.55 30.18
C TYR A 4 38.81 -19.83 30.55
N LEU A 5 38.74 -19.20 31.73
CA LEU A 5 37.54 -18.46 32.15
C LEU A 5 37.39 -17.13 31.39
N LEU A 6 38.51 -16.50 31.06
CA LEU A 6 38.54 -15.22 30.32
C LEU A 6 38.11 -15.39 28.86
N GLY A 7 38.48 -16.52 28.24
CA GLY A 7 38.07 -16.86 26.86
C GLY A 7 36.57 -17.16 26.74
N LEU A 8 35.98 -17.77 27.77
CA LEU A 8 34.55 -18.09 27.79
C LEU A 8 33.68 -16.82 27.91
N VAL A 9 34.13 -15.84 28.70
CA VAL A 9 33.46 -14.54 28.83
C VAL A 9 33.54 -13.76 27.52
N PHE A 10 34.67 -13.80 26.81
CA PHE A 10 34.82 -13.13 25.52
C PHE A 10 33.89 -13.72 24.45
N LEU A 11 33.68 -15.04 24.45
CA LEU A 11 32.73 -15.73 23.56
C LEU A 11 31.26 -15.30 23.80
N LEU A 12 30.86 -15.03 25.05
CA LEU A 12 29.49 -14.59 25.36
C LEU A 12 29.17 -13.19 24.82
N PHE A 13 30.17 -12.30 24.70
CA PHE A 13 30.01 -10.96 24.14
C PHE A 13 29.88 -10.94 22.61
N ILE A 14 30.41 -11.94 21.90
CA ILE A 14 30.36 -11.99 20.42
C ILE A 14 29.00 -12.48 19.91
N PHE A 15 28.29 -13.32 20.69
CA PHE A 15 26.96 -13.82 20.32
C PHE A 15 25.80 -12.92 20.76
N SER A 16 26.06 -11.88 21.56
CA SER A 16 25.02 -10.95 22.04
C SER A 16 24.71 -9.81 21.07
N SER A 17 25.49 -9.65 20.00
CA SER A 17 25.27 -8.60 18.99
C SER A 17 24.45 -9.06 17.78
N CYS A 18 23.98 -10.30 17.74
CA CYS A 18 23.00 -10.73 16.74
C CYS A 18 21.62 -10.35 17.26
N SER A 19 21.26 -9.06 17.17
CA SER A 19 19.85 -8.67 17.23
C SER A 19 19.15 -9.46 16.14
N LYS A 20 18.15 -10.28 16.51
CA LYS A 20 17.23 -10.84 15.50
C LYS A 20 16.74 -9.67 14.67
N ASP A 21 16.88 -9.75 13.36
CA ASP A 21 16.19 -8.82 12.48
C ASP A 21 14.71 -8.85 12.89
N GLU A 22 14.20 -7.70 13.32
CA GLU A 22 12.77 -7.55 13.59
C GLU A 22 12.07 -7.79 12.27
N ASP A 23 11.45 -8.95 12.15
CA ASP A 23 10.66 -9.31 10.99
C ASP A 23 9.39 -8.48 10.99
N LEU A 24 9.46 -7.27 10.42
CA LEU A 24 8.32 -6.36 10.26
C LEU A 24 7.20 -6.98 9.41
N ALA A 25 7.47 -8.05 8.64
CA ALA A 25 6.42 -8.82 7.98
C ALA A 25 5.47 -9.45 9.00
N SER A 26 5.97 -9.84 10.19
CA SER A 26 5.11 -10.31 11.29
C SER A 26 4.16 -9.21 11.81
N GLY A 27 4.63 -7.97 11.82
CA GLY A 27 3.85 -6.80 12.22
C GLY A 27 2.76 -6.42 11.21
N LEU A 28 2.99 -6.65 9.92
CA LEU A 28 2.03 -6.32 8.85
C LEU A 28 0.94 -7.39 8.70
N SER A 29 1.26 -8.67 8.92
CA SER A 29 0.30 -9.75 8.77
C SER A 29 -0.95 -9.54 9.64
N GLY A 30 -2.11 -9.92 9.12
CA GLY A 30 -3.40 -9.74 9.81
C GLY A 30 -4.45 -9.01 8.98
N TYR A 31 -5.60 -8.80 9.62
CA TYR A 31 -6.76 -8.18 8.98
C TYR A 31 -6.89 -6.71 9.38
N TRP A 32 -6.88 -5.85 8.38
CA TRP A 32 -6.86 -4.40 8.51
C TRP A 32 -8.05 -3.78 7.83
N LYS A 33 -8.54 -2.67 8.37
CA LYS A 33 -9.57 -1.83 7.78
C LYS A 33 -9.05 -0.42 7.61
N GLN A 34 -9.22 0.14 6.41
CA GLN A 34 -8.90 1.53 6.18
C GLN A 34 -9.86 2.40 7.00
N VAL A 35 -9.32 3.35 7.74
CA VAL A 35 -10.11 4.28 8.57
C VAL A 35 -10.06 5.72 8.07
N ALA A 36 -9.08 6.05 7.23
CA ALA A 36 -8.97 7.34 6.56
C ALA A 36 -8.00 7.26 5.36
N ALA A 37 -8.21 8.12 4.36
CA ALA A 37 -7.24 8.42 3.33
C ALA A 37 -7.12 9.93 3.13
N TYR A 38 -5.91 10.39 2.83
CA TYR A 38 -5.58 11.80 2.64
C TYR A 38 -4.88 12.03 1.30
N ASP A 39 -5.19 13.13 0.64
CA ASP A 39 -4.47 13.66 -0.53
C ASP A 39 -3.84 15.00 -0.16
N ASN A 40 -2.50 15.08 -0.16
CA ASN A 40 -1.73 16.25 0.26
C ASN A 40 -2.10 16.77 1.66
N GLY A 41 -2.54 15.87 2.55
CA GLY A 41 -2.95 16.17 3.93
C GLY A 41 -4.43 16.51 4.08
N GLU A 42 -5.19 16.63 3.00
CA GLU A 42 -6.64 16.82 3.03
C GLU A 42 -7.36 15.47 3.02
N LEU A 43 -8.36 15.27 3.89
CA LEU A 43 -9.15 14.04 3.94
C LEU A 43 -9.87 13.84 2.59
N CYS A 44 -9.65 12.69 1.96
CA CYS A 44 -10.21 12.36 0.65
C CYS A 44 -10.99 11.03 0.61
N SER A 45 -10.94 10.22 1.67
CA SER A 45 -11.77 9.02 1.77
C SER A 45 -13.24 9.36 1.97
N THR A 46 -14.10 8.63 1.26
CA THR A 46 -15.54 8.57 1.50
C THR A 46 -15.90 7.55 2.59
N ASP A 47 -17.11 7.63 3.15
CA ASP A 47 -17.64 6.65 4.11
C ASP A 47 -17.53 5.20 3.61
N LYS A 48 -17.62 4.97 2.29
CA LYS A 48 -17.42 3.64 1.71
C LYS A 48 -15.96 3.22 1.77
N GLU A 49 -15.03 4.10 1.41
CA GLU A 49 -13.59 3.79 1.45
C GLU A 49 -13.07 3.59 2.87
N GLU A 50 -13.68 4.22 3.87
CA GLU A 50 -13.46 3.91 5.31
C GLU A 50 -13.95 2.52 5.73
N ASN A 51 -14.57 1.76 4.82
CA ASN A 51 -14.98 0.37 5.05
C ASN A 51 -14.19 -0.63 4.21
N LEU A 52 -13.18 -0.19 3.47
CA LEU A 52 -12.25 -1.08 2.79
C LEU A 52 -11.51 -1.94 3.81
N SER A 53 -11.41 -3.22 3.52
CA SER A 53 -10.64 -4.16 4.33
C SER A 53 -9.60 -4.90 3.51
N ILE A 54 -8.49 -5.25 4.17
CA ILE A 54 -7.38 -5.97 3.58
C ILE A 54 -6.83 -6.99 4.57
N LEU A 55 -6.71 -8.24 4.11
CA LEU A 55 -5.99 -9.30 4.79
C LEU A 55 -4.59 -9.39 4.20
N PHE A 56 -3.55 -9.17 5.01
CA PHE A 56 -2.17 -9.51 4.67
C PHE A 56 -1.86 -10.90 5.24
N GLU A 57 -1.77 -11.90 4.37
CA GLU A 57 -1.39 -13.27 4.74
C GLU A 57 0.14 -13.38 4.88
N ALA A 58 0.62 -14.09 5.91
CA ALA A 58 2.06 -14.23 6.19
C ALA A 58 2.87 -14.94 5.08
N ASN A 59 2.19 -15.55 4.11
CA ASN A 59 2.80 -16.17 2.92
C ASN A 59 3.11 -15.17 1.80
N GLY A 60 2.89 -13.87 2.01
CA GLY A 60 3.13 -12.83 1.01
C GLY A 60 1.96 -12.59 0.05
N VAL A 61 0.76 -13.11 0.35
CA VAL A 61 -0.48 -12.83 -0.37
C VAL A 61 -1.30 -11.79 0.38
N TYR A 62 -1.99 -10.90 -0.34
CA TYR A 62 -3.03 -10.08 0.25
C TYR A 62 -4.37 -10.27 -0.47
N ARG A 63 -5.46 -10.06 0.27
CA ARG A 63 -6.83 -10.00 -0.26
C ARG A 63 -7.49 -8.74 0.25
N MET A 64 -7.99 -7.93 -0.66
CA MET A 64 -8.60 -6.64 -0.37
C MET A 64 -10.02 -6.62 -0.90
N PHE A 65 -10.97 -6.21 -0.07
CA PHE A 65 -12.34 -5.99 -0.49
C PHE A 65 -12.57 -4.49 -0.71
N ASP A 66 -12.83 -4.10 -1.97
CA ASP A 66 -13.22 -2.73 -2.34
C ASP A 66 -14.76 -2.60 -2.23
N PRO A 67 -15.28 -1.88 -1.22
CA PRO A 67 -16.71 -1.70 -1.01
C PRO A 67 -17.36 -0.72 -1.99
N CYS A 68 -16.58 0.08 -2.72
CA CYS A 68 -17.09 0.96 -3.76
C CYS A 68 -17.48 0.17 -5.01
N LEU A 69 -16.72 -0.88 -5.32
CA LEU A 69 -16.95 -1.76 -6.47
C LEU A 69 -17.58 -3.11 -6.11
N GLU A 70 -17.76 -3.39 -4.81
CA GLU A 70 -18.17 -4.70 -4.28
C GLU A 70 -17.32 -5.84 -4.86
N LYS A 71 -16.00 -5.61 -4.93
CA LYS A 71 -15.05 -6.49 -5.63
C LYS A 71 -13.86 -6.85 -4.75
N GLU A 72 -13.44 -8.11 -4.82
CA GLU A 72 -12.16 -8.56 -4.25
C GLU A 72 -11.02 -8.30 -5.24
N HIS A 73 -9.93 -7.72 -4.72
CA HIS A 73 -8.65 -7.56 -5.38
C HIS A 73 -7.61 -8.35 -4.59
N ALA A 74 -6.87 -9.22 -5.26
CA ALA A 74 -5.83 -10.04 -4.63
C ALA A 74 -4.49 -9.81 -5.31
N GLY A 75 -3.41 -9.95 -4.55
CA GLY A 75 -2.06 -9.77 -5.05
C GLY A 75 -1.02 -10.28 -4.07
N THR A 76 0.23 -9.96 -4.34
CA THR A 76 1.37 -10.26 -3.49
C THR A 76 1.85 -9.01 -2.77
N TRP A 77 2.45 -9.19 -1.59
CA TRP A 77 3.12 -8.14 -0.84
C TRP A 77 4.49 -8.59 -0.35
N LEU A 78 5.40 -7.62 -0.19
CA LEU A 78 6.73 -7.82 0.37
C LEU A 78 7.21 -6.55 1.06
N VAL A 79 7.65 -6.68 2.31
CA VAL A 79 8.35 -5.60 3.02
C VAL A 79 9.85 -5.69 2.71
N THR A 80 10.45 -4.59 2.26
CA THR A 80 11.89 -4.46 2.01
C THR A 80 12.46 -3.27 2.78
N ASP A 81 13.72 -3.36 3.18
CA ASP A 81 14.45 -2.32 3.93
C ASP A 81 13.70 -1.75 5.14
N LYS A 82 12.87 -2.58 5.80
CA LYS A 82 12.03 -2.29 6.97
C LYS A 82 10.81 -1.40 6.69
N ASP A 83 10.92 -0.40 5.82
CA ASP A 83 9.88 0.61 5.63
C ASP A 83 9.23 0.62 4.24
N TRP A 84 9.65 -0.22 3.29
CA TRP A 84 9.02 -0.29 1.97
C TRP A 84 8.05 -1.45 1.86
N LEU A 85 6.76 -1.16 1.72
CA LEU A 85 5.74 -2.13 1.36
C LEU A 85 5.56 -2.16 -0.16
N ASN A 86 6.03 -3.23 -0.80
CA ASN A 86 5.82 -3.48 -2.21
C ASN A 86 4.57 -4.34 -2.36
N MET A 87 3.58 -3.90 -3.15
CA MET A 87 2.33 -4.61 -3.40
C MET A 87 2.07 -4.70 -4.90
N SER A 88 1.63 -5.86 -5.36
CA SER A 88 1.15 -6.00 -6.73
C SER A 88 -0.33 -5.61 -6.80
N MET A 89 -0.67 -4.50 -7.44
CA MET A 89 -2.02 -3.94 -7.50
C MET A 89 -2.60 -3.98 -8.91
N ASP A 90 -3.92 -3.83 -9.01
CA ASP A 90 -4.62 -3.72 -10.28
C ASP A 90 -4.47 -2.31 -10.86
N LYS A 91 -4.09 -2.24 -12.14
CA LYS A 91 -4.07 -1.02 -12.96
C LYS A 91 -5.01 -1.17 -14.13
N ILE A 92 -5.86 -0.18 -14.37
CA ILE A 92 -6.76 -0.11 -15.51
C ILE A 92 -5.92 -0.13 -16.80
N ALA A 93 -6.10 -1.18 -17.59
CA ALA A 93 -5.49 -1.36 -18.90
C ALA A 93 -6.41 -0.86 -20.03
N GLY A 94 -7.72 -0.78 -19.76
CA GLY A 94 -8.71 -0.26 -20.71
C GLY A 94 -10.14 -0.52 -20.25
N LYS A 95 -11.10 -0.19 -21.10
CA LYS A 95 -12.52 -0.53 -20.92
C LYS A 95 -12.97 -1.57 -21.93
N ASN A 96 -13.93 -2.40 -21.55
CA ASN A 96 -14.68 -3.28 -22.43
C ASN A 96 -15.78 -2.49 -23.13
N SER A 97 -15.85 -2.57 -24.45
CA SER A 97 -16.84 -1.84 -25.25
C SER A 97 -18.27 -2.37 -25.10
N SER A 98 -18.43 -3.62 -24.64
CA SER A 98 -19.73 -4.29 -24.53
C SER A 98 -20.52 -3.90 -23.28
N ASP A 99 -19.84 -3.67 -22.16
CA ASP A 99 -20.45 -3.46 -20.85
C ASP A 99 -19.83 -2.29 -20.06
N ASN A 100 -18.89 -1.56 -20.65
CA ASN A 100 -18.13 -0.47 -20.03
C ASN A 100 -17.32 -0.86 -18.77
N SER A 101 -17.18 -2.16 -18.48
CA SER A 101 -16.35 -2.63 -17.37
C SER A 101 -14.87 -2.39 -17.65
N TYR A 102 -14.07 -2.21 -16.60
CA TYR A 102 -12.63 -2.05 -16.73
C TYR A 102 -11.92 -3.39 -16.88
N ARG A 103 -10.92 -3.42 -17.76
CA ARG A 103 -9.90 -4.48 -17.82
C ARG A 103 -8.70 -4.05 -17.00
N TYR A 104 -8.14 -4.97 -16.23
CA TYR A 104 -7.03 -4.70 -15.32
C TYR A 104 -5.78 -5.48 -15.74
N THR A 105 -4.63 -4.90 -15.48
CA THR A 105 -3.31 -5.56 -15.49
C THR A 105 -2.68 -5.39 -14.12
N GLN A 106 -1.75 -6.26 -13.77
CA GLN A 106 -1.01 -6.15 -12.51
C GLN A 106 0.16 -5.15 -12.65
N VAL A 107 0.37 -4.33 -11.64
CA VAL A 107 1.53 -3.42 -11.53
C VAL A 107 2.11 -3.50 -10.12
N LEU A 108 3.43 -3.35 -9.96
CA LEU A 108 4.05 -3.23 -8.65
C LEU A 108 3.96 -1.79 -8.16
N VAL A 109 3.40 -1.59 -6.97
CA VAL A 109 3.30 -0.30 -6.28
C VAL A 109 4.08 -0.37 -4.99
N ARG A 110 4.92 0.63 -4.72
CA ARG A 110 5.70 0.72 -3.49
C ARG A 110 5.18 1.85 -2.61
N PHE A 111 4.80 1.50 -1.39
CA PHE A 111 4.44 2.42 -0.32
C PHE A 111 5.57 2.52 0.69
N THR A 112 5.68 3.67 1.34
CA THR A 112 6.42 3.81 2.60
C THR A 112 5.49 3.47 3.76
N ILE A 113 5.92 2.60 4.66
CA ILE A 113 5.29 2.36 5.96
C ILE A 113 5.77 3.48 6.88
N THR A 114 4.92 4.47 7.14
CA THR A 114 5.26 5.62 8.01
C THR A 114 4.93 5.36 9.48
N HIS A 115 4.02 4.42 9.74
CA HIS A 115 3.69 3.94 11.08
C HIS A 115 3.22 2.49 11.01
N LEU A 116 3.66 1.64 11.94
CA LEU A 116 3.20 0.27 12.11
C LEU A 116 3.44 -0.17 13.56
N GLU A 117 2.50 0.13 14.45
CA GLU A 117 2.60 -0.22 15.87
C GLU A 117 1.25 -0.71 16.40
N GLY A 118 1.27 -1.86 17.10
CA GLY A 118 0.08 -2.44 17.70
C GLY A 118 -1.03 -2.74 16.67
N ASN A 119 -2.09 -1.94 16.71
CA ASN A 119 -3.27 -2.07 15.86
C ASN A 119 -3.39 -0.95 14.82
N GLU A 120 -2.36 -0.12 14.63
CA GLU A 120 -2.38 1.03 13.74
C GLU A 120 -1.31 0.89 12.67
N MET A 121 -1.68 1.24 11.44
CA MET A 121 -0.77 1.25 10.30
C MET A 121 -1.05 2.50 9.45
N GLU A 122 0.02 3.17 9.05
CA GLU A 122 -0.03 4.28 8.09
C GLU A 122 0.90 3.96 6.91
N LEU A 123 0.34 4.04 5.71
CA LEU A 123 1.05 3.85 4.45
C LEU A 123 1.04 5.16 3.66
N ARG A 124 2.16 5.49 3.03
CA ARG A 124 2.31 6.70 2.22
C ARG A 124 2.85 6.38 0.83
N ILE A 125 2.39 7.12 -0.17
CA ILE A 125 2.96 7.10 -1.52
C ILE A 125 2.93 8.49 -2.14
N LYS A 126 4.01 8.85 -2.84
CA LYS A 126 4.04 10.03 -3.71
C LYS A 126 3.94 9.58 -5.16
N THR A 127 2.90 9.99 -5.87
CA THR A 127 2.65 9.56 -7.25
C THR A 127 1.92 10.63 -8.05
N PHE A 128 1.92 10.49 -9.36
CA PHE A 128 1.17 11.37 -10.24
C PHE A 128 -0.33 11.10 -10.11
N LEU A 129 -1.15 12.16 -10.15
CA LEU A 129 -2.61 12.04 -10.07
C LEU A 129 -3.16 11.08 -11.12
N GLY A 130 -2.65 11.14 -12.36
CA GLY A 130 -3.07 10.23 -13.43
C GLY A 130 -2.73 8.76 -13.16
N GLU A 131 -1.63 8.49 -12.45
CA GLU A 131 -1.23 7.14 -12.07
C GLU A 131 -2.07 6.60 -10.90
N ARG A 132 -2.39 7.46 -9.92
CA ARG A 132 -3.33 7.13 -8.84
C ARG A 132 -4.73 6.84 -9.36
N LYS A 133 -5.22 7.59 -10.35
CA LYS A 133 -6.53 7.33 -10.97
C LYS A 133 -6.59 5.97 -11.67
N LYS A 134 -5.52 5.60 -12.37
CA LYS A 134 -5.48 4.33 -13.13
C LYS A 134 -5.19 3.11 -12.27
N THR A 135 -4.57 3.27 -11.11
CA THR A 135 -4.16 2.17 -10.23
C THR A 135 -5.09 2.09 -9.02
N VAL A 136 -5.62 0.90 -8.73
CA VAL A 136 -6.49 0.64 -7.57
C VAL A 136 -5.62 0.59 -6.30
N MET A 137 -5.13 1.77 -5.87
CA MET A 137 -4.41 1.95 -4.61
C MET A 137 -5.45 2.01 -3.49
N PHE A 138 -5.86 0.82 -3.04
CA PHE A 138 -6.96 0.57 -2.11
C PHE A 138 -8.34 0.78 -2.73
N SER A 139 -8.64 1.98 -3.24
CA SER A 139 -9.90 2.27 -3.92
C SER A 139 -9.70 2.69 -5.36
N GLN A 140 -10.64 2.35 -6.23
CA GLN A 140 -10.69 2.91 -7.57
C GLN A 140 -11.24 4.34 -7.51
N MET A 141 -10.46 5.32 -7.98
CA MET A 141 -10.95 6.69 -8.13
C MET A 141 -11.91 6.82 -9.31
N GLU A 142 -12.74 7.86 -9.25
CA GLU A 142 -13.50 8.32 -10.40
C GLU A 142 -12.55 8.66 -11.56
N GLN A 143 -12.90 8.22 -12.76
CA GLN A 143 -12.12 8.48 -13.97
C GLN A 143 -12.60 9.76 -14.64
N ASP A 144 -11.68 10.54 -15.18
CA ASP A 144 -12.04 11.74 -15.93
C ASP A 144 -12.85 11.37 -17.19
N PRO A 145 -13.78 12.23 -17.61
CA PRO A 145 -14.47 12.07 -18.88
C PRO A 145 -13.48 12.16 -20.05
N THR A 146 -13.89 11.61 -21.20
CA THR A 146 -13.10 11.77 -22.44
C THR A 146 -13.11 13.24 -22.85
N PRO A 147 -11.95 13.87 -23.08
CA PRO A 147 -11.89 15.26 -23.55
C PRO A 147 -12.62 15.42 -24.88
N ALA A 148 -13.40 16.49 -25.01
CA ALA A 148 -14.10 16.83 -26.25
C ALA A 148 -13.23 17.67 -27.20
N THR A 149 -12.22 18.36 -26.67
CA THR A 149 -11.32 19.23 -27.44
C THR A 149 -9.83 18.94 -27.19
N PRO A 150 -8.93 19.34 -28.10
CA PRO A 150 -7.49 19.29 -27.87
C PRO A 150 -7.03 20.10 -26.65
N GLU A 151 -7.66 21.26 -26.38
CA GLU A 151 -7.35 22.11 -25.24
C GLU A 151 -7.71 21.41 -23.92
N GLU A 152 -8.89 20.79 -23.85
CA GLU A 152 -9.30 19.99 -22.69
C GLU A 152 -8.36 18.79 -22.48
N ALA A 153 -7.91 18.15 -23.57
CA ALA A 153 -6.96 17.04 -23.49
C ALA A 153 -5.60 17.50 -22.94
N MET A 154 -5.13 18.69 -23.32
CA MET A 154 -3.89 19.28 -22.84
C MET A 154 -3.98 19.67 -21.36
N GLU A 155 -5.08 20.29 -20.93
CA GLU A 155 -5.29 20.62 -19.52
C GLU A 155 -5.40 19.36 -18.65
N LEU A 156 -6.08 18.31 -19.15
CA LEU A 156 -6.15 17.03 -18.45
C LEU A 156 -4.77 16.35 -18.34
N ASP A 157 -3.96 16.38 -19.40
CA ASP A 157 -2.59 15.85 -19.36
C ASP A 157 -1.72 16.60 -18.34
N LYS A 158 -1.81 17.93 -18.31
CA LYS A 158 -1.11 18.75 -17.32
C LYS A 158 -1.53 18.40 -15.89
N LYS A 159 -2.84 18.35 -15.63
CA LYS A 159 -3.39 17.95 -14.32
C LYS A 159 -2.95 16.54 -13.91
N ASN A 160 -2.96 15.59 -14.83
CA ASN A 160 -2.56 14.21 -14.54
C ASN A 160 -1.07 14.06 -14.20
N LYS A 161 -0.24 15.04 -14.54
CA LYS A 161 1.19 15.12 -14.18
C LYS A 161 1.44 15.86 -12.87
N GLU A 162 0.40 16.32 -12.17
CA GLU A 162 0.53 16.86 -10.83
C GLU A 162 0.92 15.74 -9.85
N LEU A 163 1.89 16.03 -8.99
CA LEU A 163 2.47 15.07 -8.07
C LEU A 163 1.83 15.24 -6.69
N HIS A 164 1.17 14.19 -6.21
CA HIS A 164 0.40 14.18 -4.98
C HIS A 164 1.03 13.22 -3.96
N THR A 165 0.82 13.50 -2.68
CA THR A 165 1.18 12.61 -1.58
C THR A 165 -0.09 12.03 -0.97
N TYR A 166 -0.28 10.73 -1.13
CA TYR A 166 -1.38 10.00 -0.54
C TYR A 166 -0.95 9.31 0.74
N THR A 167 -1.76 9.43 1.79
CA THR A 167 -1.57 8.74 3.06
C THR A 167 -2.82 7.92 3.36
N TYR A 168 -2.64 6.65 3.72
CA TYR A 168 -3.72 5.72 4.02
C TYR A 168 -3.53 5.20 5.44
N GLN A 169 -4.56 5.32 6.26
CA GLN A 169 -4.54 4.87 7.65
C GLN A 169 -5.44 3.66 7.81
N PHE A 170 -4.93 2.67 8.53
CA PHE A 170 -5.60 1.41 8.78
C PHE A 170 -5.61 1.08 10.27
N ARG A 171 -6.68 0.40 10.70
CA ARG A 171 -6.73 -0.28 11.99
C ARG A 171 -6.89 -1.77 11.84
N ARG A 172 -6.15 -2.52 12.66
CA ARG A 172 -6.30 -3.96 12.80
C ARG A 172 -7.63 -4.27 13.46
N ILE A 173 -8.36 -5.24 12.91
CA ILE A 173 -9.67 -5.66 13.46
C ILE A 173 -9.51 -6.90 14.36
N HIS A 174 -8.51 -7.75 14.13
CA HIS A 174 -8.24 -8.97 14.89
C HIS A 174 -6.74 -9.22 15.06
#